data_AF-A0A2H6K4Y0-F1
#
_entry.id   AF-A0A2H6K4Y0-F1
#
_cell.length_a   1.000
_cell.length_b   1.000
_cell.length_c   1.000
_cell.angle_alpha   90.00
_cell.angle_beta   90.00
_cell.angle_gamma   90.00
#
_symmetry.space_group_name_H-M   'P 1'
#
loop_
_entity.id
_entity.type
_entity.pdbx_description
1 polymer ?
#
loop_
_entity_poly.entity_id
_entity_poly.type
_entity_poly.pdbx_seq_one_letter_code
_entity_poly.pdbx_strand_id
1 'polypeptide(L)'
;MSEATTTTDTLEQHIANNISGETWEVVHYLAMALKADNEGKTEVARTLRDIAMDEAAHGARFKYLAGEVGDLKDEIEKMLAGEEGAYDGKHKGMKQAEAAGEKEVASFFDTAAHDEGRHAAMLRTLLSRYF
;
A
#
# COMPACT_ATOMS: atom_id res chain seq x y z
N MET A 1 5.48 -42.60 16.80
CA MET A 1 5.61 -41.18 17.19
C MET A 1 6.18 -40.46 15.99
N SER A 2 5.35 -39.66 15.32
CA SER A 2 5.76 -38.91 14.12
C SER A 2 6.58 -37.72 14.58
N GLU A 3 7.87 -37.69 14.24
CA GLU A 3 8.73 -36.52 14.42
C GLU A 3 8.11 -35.35 13.65
N ALA A 4 7.58 -34.36 14.39
CA ALA A 4 7.16 -33.11 13.81
C ALA A 4 8.40 -32.44 13.22
N THR A 5 8.51 -32.46 11.90
CA THR A 5 9.53 -31.76 11.15
C THR A 5 9.28 -30.26 11.33
N THR A 6 9.90 -29.66 12.34
CA THR A 6 9.90 -28.21 12.51
C THR A 6 10.78 -27.64 11.41
N THR A 7 10.17 -27.31 10.28
CA THR A 7 10.83 -26.53 9.24
C THR A 7 11.06 -25.16 9.85
N THR A 8 12.32 -24.85 10.17
CA THR A 8 12.69 -23.51 10.64
C THR A 8 12.68 -22.60 9.41
N ASP A 9 11.88 -21.54 9.45
CA ASP A 9 11.81 -20.57 8.35
C ASP A 9 13.20 -19.99 8.05
N THR A 10 13.46 -19.70 6.78
CA THR A 10 14.69 -19.01 6.37
C THR A 10 14.65 -17.55 6.79
N LEU A 11 15.82 -16.89 6.85
CA LEU A 11 15.87 -15.43 7.09
C LEU A 11 15.08 -14.66 6.02
N GLU A 12 15.15 -15.08 4.76
CA GLU A 12 14.40 -14.49 3.65
C GLU A 12 12.88 -14.62 3.87
N GLN A 13 12.42 -15.78 4.33
CA GLN A 13 11.01 -15.99 4.69
C GLN A 13 10.60 -15.11 5.87
N HIS A 14 11.44 -14.97 6.90
CA HIS A 14 11.16 -14.06 8.00
C HIS A 14 11.06 -12.61 7.52
N ILE A 15 11.95 -12.14 6.66
CA ILE A 15 11.91 -10.79 6.09
C ILE A 15 10.61 -10.59 5.29
N ALA A 16 10.28 -11.50 4.38
CA ALA A 16 9.07 -11.42 3.57
C ALA A 16 7.80 -11.41 4.44
N ASN A 17 7.76 -12.25 5.47
CA ASN A 17 6.65 -12.32 6.42
C ASN A 17 6.51 -11.01 7.21
N ASN A 18 7.62 -10.39 7.63
CA ASN A 18 7.58 -9.08 8.29
C ASN A 18 7.08 -8.01 7.30
N ILE A 19 7.64 -7.89 6.10
CA ILE A 19 7.17 -6.90 5.10
C ILE A 19 5.65 -7.02 4.87
N SER A 20 5.15 -8.25 4.75
CA SER A 20 3.71 -8.52 4.59
C SER A 20 2.89 -8.12 5.83
N GLY A 21 3.36 -8.48 7.03
CA GLY A 21 2.73 -8.14 8.31
C GLY A 21 2.65 -6.63 8.52
N GLU A 22 3.78 -5.93 8.39
CA GLU A 22 3.89 -4.48 8.53
C GLU A 22 2.97 -3.76 7.53
N THR A 23 2.92 -4.22 6.26
CA THR A 23 2.01 -3.64 5.25
C THR A 23 0.54 -3.84 5.62
N TRP A 24 0.18 -4.98 6.20
CA TRP A 24 -1.18 -5.23 6.68
C TRP A 24 -1.53 -4.32 7.87
N GLU A 25 -0.60 -4.15 8.81
CA GLU A 25 -0.79 -3.31 10.00
C GLU A 25 -0.98 -1.84 9.63
N VAL A 26 -0.22 -1.31 8.66
CA VAL A 26 -0.43 0.05 8.12
C VAL A 26 -1.88 0.27 7.71
N VAL A 27 -2.43 -0.63 6.88
CA VAL A 27 -3.81 -0.51 6.39
C VAL A 27 -4.82 -0.69 7.54
N HIS A 28 -4.55 -1.62 8.45
CA HIS A 28 -5.44 -1.90 9.57
C HIS A 28 -5.54 -0.72 10.54
N TYR A 29 -4.40 -0.14 10.93
CA TYR A 29 -4.36 1.03 11.80
C TYR A 29 -5.01 2.26 11.17
N LEU A 30 -4.80 2.51 9.87
CA LEU A 30 -5.47 3.61 9.16
C LEU A 30 -6.99 3.41 9.08
N ALA A 31 -7.48 2.19 8.86
CA ALA A 31 -8.90 1.90 8.89
C ALA A 31 -9.52 2.13 10.29
N MET A 32 -8.80 1.71 11.34
CA MET A 32 -9.20 1.99 12.73
C MET A 32 -9.20 3.50 13.02
N ALA A 33 -8.23 4.25 12.49
CA ALA A 33 -8.16 5.70 12.65
C ALA A 33 -9.37 6.40 12.00
N LEU A 34 -9.77 5.99 10.79
CA LEU A 34 -10.98 6.50 10.13
C LEU A 34 -12.23 6.25 10.97
N LYS A 35 -12.36 5.05 11.55
CA LYS A 35 -13.46 4.73 12.46
C LYS A 35 -13.43 5.59 13.72
N ALA A 36 -12.25 5.79 14.31
CA ALA A 36 -12.09 6.61 15.50
C ALA A 36 -12.48 8.07 15.26
N ASP A 37 -12.12 8.65 14.11
CA ASP A 37 -12.58 10.00 13.73
C ASP A 37 -14.10 10.08 13.58
N ASN A 38 -14.72 9.10 12.92
CA ASN A 38 -16.18 9.04 12.78
C ASN A 38 -16.90 8.90 14.13
N GLU A 39 -16.25 8.29 15.13
CA GLU A 39 -16.73 8.20 16.50
C GLU A 39 -16.35 9.41 17.38
N GLY A 40 -15.67 10.43 16.83
CA GLY A 40 -15.26 11.64 17.54
C GLY A 40 -14.04 11.47 18.47
N LYS A 41 -13.32 10.35 18.36
CA LYS A 41 -12.15 10.00 19.19
C LYS A 41 -10.84 10.49 18.57
N THR A 42 -10.70 11.80 18.50
CA THR A 42 -9.60 12.47 17.77
C THR A 42 -8.20 12.01 18.23
N GLU A 43 -7.96 11.88 19.54
CA GLU A 43 -6.66 11.45 20.06
C GLU A 43 -6.33 10.01 19.64
N VAL A 44 -7.32 9.10 19.70
CA VAL A 44 -7.16 7.71 19.27
C VAL A 44 -6.84 7.66 17.78
N ALA A 45 -7.56 8.41 16.95
CA ALA A 45 -7.33 8.44 15.52
C ALA A 45 -5.93 8.97 15.15
N ARG A 46 -5.44 9.99 15.88
CA ARG A 46 -4.09 10.52 15.70
C ARG A 46 -3.04 9.48 16.07
N THR A 47 -3.14 8.88 17.26
CA THR A 47 -2.17 7.88 17.72
C THR A 47 -2.11 6.68 16.79
N LEU A 48 -3.26 6.21 16.27
CA LEU A 48 -3.29 5.10 15.32
C LEU A 48 -2.60 5.44 13.98
N ARG A 49 -2.69 6.70 13.53
CA ARG A 49 -1.95 7.15 12.34
C ARG A 49 -0.46 7.21 12.58
N ASP A 50 -0.05 7.67 13.76
CA ASP A 50 1.37 7.71 14.13
C ASP A 50 1.96 6.28 14.14
N ILE A 51 1.24 5.31 14.74
CA ILE A 51 1.63 3.89 14.71
C ILE A 51 1.70 3.36 13.28
N ALA A 52 0.69 3.66 12.43
CA ALA A 52 0.73 3.24 11.03
C ALA A 52 1.96 3.76 10.28
N MET A 53 2.47 4.95 10.62
CA MET A 53 3.70 5.47 10.03
C MET A 53 4.95 4.76 10.55
N ASP A 54 4.95 4.31 11.80
CA ASP A 54 6.04 3.48 12.35
C ASP A 54 6.11 2.12 11.62
N GLU A 55 4.97 1.44 11.43
CA GLU A 55 4.94 0.15 10.71
C GLU A 55 5.32 0.31 9.23
N ALA A 56 4.91 1.42 8.60
CA ALA A 56 5.36 1.75 7.25
C ALA A 56 6.90 1.90 7.19
N ALA A 57 7.50 2.51 8.22
CA ALA A 57 8.95 2.64 8.32
C ALA A 57 9.63 1.28 8.56
N HIS A 58 9.04 0.39 9.37
CA HIS A 58 9.53 -0.98 9.58
C HIS A 58 9.53 -1.79 8.27
N GLY A 59 8.40 -1.85 7.57
CA GLY A 59 8.28 -2.54 6.29
C GLY A 59 9.25 -2.00 5.24
N ALA A 60 9.36 -0.67 5.12
CA ALA A 60 10.32 -0.03 4.22
C ALA A 60 11.78 -0.37 4.58
N ARG A 61 12.11 -0.45 5.89
CA ARG A 61 13.45 -0.79 6.36
C ARG A 61 13.81 -2.24 6.04
N PHE A 62 12.89 -3.18 6.22
CA PHE A 62 13.10 -4.58 5.83
C PHE A 62 13.34 -4.71 4.33
N LYS A 63 12.49 -4.08 3.50
CA LYS A 63 12.65 -4.10 2.04
C LYS A 63 14.01 -3.53 1.60
N TYR A 64 14.43 -2.42 2.20
CA TYR A 64 15.71 -1.80 1.93
C TYR A 64 16.90 -2.70 2.32
N LEU A 65 16.88 -3.25 3.54
CA LEU A 65 17.97 -4.11 4.04
C LEU A 65 18.05 -5.45 3.29
N ALA A 66 16.94 -5.94 2.77
CA ALA A 66 16.86 -7.13 1.92
C ALA A 66 17.44 -6.91 0.51
N GLY A 67 17.74 -5.66 0.12
CA GLY A 67 18.19 -5.34 -1.23
C GLY A 67 17.09 -5.48 -2.29
N GLU A 68 15.82 -5.43 -1.88
CA GLU A 68 14.66 -5.53 -2.80
C GLU A 68 14.30 -4.19 -3.48
N VAL A 69 15.17 -3.19 -3.37
CA VAL A 69 15.06 -1.91 -4.08
C VAL A 69 16.28 -1.82 -5.00
N GLY A 70 16.03 -1.89 -6.31
CA GLY A 70 17.07 -1.81 -7.34
C GLY A 70 17.57 -0.38 -7.58
N ASP A 71 18.00 -0.11 -8.82
CA ASP A 71 18.32 1.25 -9.24
C ASP A 71 17.08 2.16 -9.06
N LEU A 72 17.30 3.35 -8.51
CA LEU A 72 16.20 4.24 -8.13
C LEU A 72 15.39 4.71 -9.35
N LYS A 73 16.03 4.92 -10.51
CA LYS A 73 15.34 5.32 -11.73
C LYS A 73 14.41 4.19 -12.19
N ASP A 74 14.94 2.98 -12.28
CA ASP A 74 14.20 1.80 -12.75
C ASP A 74 13.00 1.49 -11.84
N GLU A 75 13.17 1.61 -10.52
CA GLU A 75 12.05 1.43 -9.57
C GLU A 75 10.99 2.52 -9.71
N ILE A 76 11.37 3.78 -9.96
CA ILE A 76 10.39 4.86 -10.22
C ILE A 76 9.66 4.64 -11.54
N GLU A 77 10.34 4.19 -12.60
CA GLU A 77 9.72 3.84 -13.89
C GLU A 77 8.74 2.68 -13.75
N LYS A 78 9.11 1.66 -12.96
CA LYS A 78 8.23 0.53 -12.63
C LYS A 78 6.99 0.98 -11.85
N MET A 79 7.16 1.84 -10.84
CA MET A 79 6.03 2.39 -10.09
C MET A 79 5.13 3.24 -10.97
N LEU A 80 5.69 4.05 -11.88
CA LEU A 80 4.91 4.82 -12.85
C LEU A 80 4.03 3.92 -13.71
N ALA A 81 4.59 2.85 -14.28
CA ALA A 81 3.82 1.88 -15.06
C ALA A 81 2.72 1.21 -14.20
N GLY A 82 3.00 0.98 -12.91
CA GLY A 82 2.03 0.51 -11.93
C GLY A 82 0.86 1.48 -11.73
N GLU A 83 1.13 2.76 -11.50
CA GLU A 83 0.11 3.79 -11.33
C GLU A 83 -0.77 3.95 -12.57
N GLU A 84 -0.17 3.91 -13.77
CA GLU A 84 -0.91 3.98 -15.04
C GLU A 84 -1.82 2.75 -15.25
N GLY A 85 -1.31 1.56 -14.93
CA GLY A 85 -2.12 0.35 -14.94
C GLY A 85 -3.24 0.36 -13.89
N ALA A 86 -2.97 0.91 -12.70
CA ALA A 86 -3.92 1.03 -11.62
C ALA A 86 -5.03 2.04 -11.94
N TYR A 87 -4.70 3.16 -12.61
CA TYR A 87 -5.68 4.10 -13.15
C TYR A 87 -6.72 3.39 -14.04
N ASP A 88 -6.25 2.63 -15.03
CA ASP A 88 -7.12 1.87 -15.93
C ASP A 88 -7.90 0.76 -15.20
N GLY A 89 -7.24 0.08 -14.26
CA GLY A 89 -7.84 -0.96 -13.44
C GLY A 89 -8.99 -0.44 -12.57
N LYS A 90 -8.79 0.70 -11.90
CA LYS A 90 -9.81 1.34 -11.06
C LYS A 90 -10.99 1.86 -11.87
N HIS A 91 -10.76 2.39 -13.08
CA HIS A 91 -11.85 2.73 -14.01
C HIS A 91 -12.70 1.52 -14.43
N LYS A 92 -12.07 0.35 -14.61
CA LYS A 92 -12.81 -0.90 -14.85
C LYS A 92 -13.60 -1.32 -13.61
N GLY A 93 -12.99 -1.24 -12.43
CA GLY A 93 -13.64 -1.53 -11.14
C GLY A 93 -14.85 -0.64 -10.87
N MET A 94 -14.74 0.66 -11.16
CA MET A 94 -15.85 1.62 -11.11
C MET A 94 -17.03 1.14 -11.95
N LYS A 95 -16.82 0.82 -13.24
CA LYS A 95 -17.89 0.34 -14.14
C LYS A 95 -18.54 -0.94 -13.64
N GLN A 96 -17.76 -1.84 -13.04
CA GLN A 96 -18.29 -3.07 -12.44
C GLN A 96 -19.15 -2.77 -11.20
N ALA A 97 -18.71 -1.86 -10.33
CA ALA A 97 -19.46 -1.43 -9.16
C ALA A 97 -20.76 -0.71 -9.56
N GLU A 98 -20.74 0.15 -10.58
CA GLU A 98 -21.94 0.78 -11.15
C GLU A 98 -22.93 -0.24 -11.68
N ALA A 99 -22.46 -1.25 -12.42
CA ALA A 99 -23.29 -2.33 -12.96
C ALA A 99 -23.90 -3.20 -11.84
N ALA A 100 -23.21 -3.34 -10.71
CA ALA A 100 -23.70 -4.04 -9.52
C ALA A 100 -24.64 -3.17 -8.64
N GLY A 101 -24.76 -1.87 -8.92
CA GLY A 101 -25.56 -0.92 -8.12
C GLY A 101 -24.85 -0.41 -6.85
N GLU A 102 -23.56 -0.70 -6.69
CA GLU A 102 -22.75 -0.35 -5.51
C GLU A 102 -22.18 1.08 -5.65
N LYS A 103 -23.04 2.08 -5.45
CA LYS A 103 -22.72 3.49 -5.74
C LYS A 103 -21.54 4.05 -4.94
N GLU A 104 -21.45 3.73 -3.64
CA GLU A 104 -20.37 4.21 -2.79
C GLU A 104 -19.02 3.62 -3.22
N VAL A 105 -19.01 2.32 -3.54
CA VAL A 105 -17.83 1.62 -4.06
C VAL A 105 -17.41 2.19 -5.41
N ALA A 106 -18.36 2.43 -6.32
CA ALA A 106 -18.09 3.07 -7.60
C ALA A 106 -17.47 4.46 -7.43
N SER A 107 -18.04 5.29 -6.55
CA SER A 107 -17.51 6.63 -6.25
C SER A 107 -16.10 6.60 -5.66
N PHE A 108 -15.81 5.61 -4.83
CA PHE A 108 -14.46 5.44 -4.28
C PHE A 108 -13.48 4.96 -5.35
N PHE A 109 -13.87 4.05 -6.24
CA PHE A 109 -13.03 3.66 -7.38
C PHE A 109 -12.68 4.85 -8.28
N ASP A 110 -13.65 5.72 -8.56
CA ASP A 110 -13.41 6.94 -9.36
C ASP A 110 -12.42 7.88 -8.67
N THR A 111 -12.63 8.14 -7.37
CA THR A 111 -11.71 8.96 -6.56
C THR A 111 -10.30 8.38 -6.59
N ALA A 112 -10.19 7.09 -6.31
CA ALA A 112 -8.93 6.39 -6.27
C ALA A 112 -8.25 6.32 -7.66
N ALA A 113 -9.01 6.32 -8.77
CA ALA A 113 -8.44 6.39 -10.11
C ALA A 113 -7.82 7.76 -10.37
N HIS A 114 -8.50 8.85 -9.99
CA HIS A 114 -7.93 10.20 -10.09
C HIS A 114 -6.65 10.37 -9.27
N ASP A 115 -6.58 9.72 -8.10
CA ASP A 115 -5.35 9.67 -7.31
C ASP A 115 -4.20 8.99 -8.04
N GLU A 116 -4.40 7.83 -8.69
CA GLU A 116 -3.32 7.19 -9.45
C GLU A 116 -2.86 8.02 -10.65
N GLY A 117 -3.80 8.70 -11.33
CA GLY A 117 -3.45 9.66 -12.38
C GLY A 117 -2.55 10.80 -11.87
N ARG A 118 -2.82 11.29 -10.65
CA ARG A 118 -1.99 12.28 -9.96
C ARG A 118 -0.65 11.69 -9.54
N HIS A 119 -0.61 10.48 -9.00
CA HIS A 119 0.63 9.79 -8.62
C HIS A 119 1.54 9.57 -9.84
N ALA A 120 0.99 9.08 -10.96
CA ALA A 120 1.71 8.94 -12.22
C ALA A 120 2.31 10.27 -12.70
N ALA A 121 1.55 11.37 -12.64
CA ALA A 121 2.07 12.69 -13.00
C ALA A 121 3.23 13.15 -12.09
N MET A 122 3.15 12.87 -10.79
CA MET A 122 4.23 13.14 -9.84
C MET A 122 5.50 12.33 -10.18
N LEU A 123 5.37 11.03 -10.44
CA LEU A 123 6.49 10.15 -10.79
C LEU A 123 7.14 10.56 -12.13
N ARG A 124 6.35 10.87 -13.17
CA ARG A 124 6.85 11.43 -14.44
C ARG A 124 7.65 12.72 -14.23
N THR A 125 7.20 13.56 -13.31
CA THR A 125 7.92 14.79 -12.96
C THR A 125 9.26 14.50 -12.29
N LEU A 126 9.32 13.50 -11.40
CA LEU A 126 10.59 13.10 -10.77
C LEU A 126 11.58 12.56 -11.80
N LEU A 127 11.12 11.67 -12.69
CA LEU A 127 11.93 11.13 -13.78
C LEU A 127 12.48 12.25 -14.66
N SER A 128 11.63 13.14 -15.17
CA SER A 128 12.08 14.20 -16.08
C SER A 128 13.03 15.24 -15.46
N ARG A 129 13.02 15.42 -14.14
CA ARG A 129 13.82 16.45 -13.46
C ARG A 129 15.13 15.95 -12.88
N TYR A 130 15.22 14.66 -12.55
CA TYR A 130 16.33 14.11 -11.78
C TYR A 130 17.01 12.89 -12.43
N PHE A 131 16.45 12.34 -13.50
CA PHE A 131 16.93 11.13 -14.17
C PHE A 131 16.93 11.25 -15.70
#